data_AF-B4VIR6-F1
#
_entry.id   AF-B4VIR6-F1
#
_cell.length_a   1.000
_cell.length_b   1.000
_cell.length_c   1.000
_cell.angle_alpha   90.00
_cell.angle_beta   90.00
_cell.angle_gamma   90.00
#
_symmetry.space_group_name_H-M   'P 1'
#
loop_
_entity.id
_entity.type
_entity.pdbx_description
1 polymer ?
#
loop_
_entity_poly.entity_id
_entity_poly.type
_entity_poly.pdbx_seq_one_letter_code
_entity_poly.pdbx_strand_id
1 'polypeptide(L)'
;MSYHNISASLSDTDIEEINTALQTIEQKLPFLINLSPKERHDLYKMGDKSLAFVNNSLNAAQTNSGILPANFNTEEFERDYQLALRLSELLIRLQQLSEKVDDTLIAVGSEAMKSSLTVYDYVKMASKTTPGLKSVAEQLKERFKGVKTKGNGGSSQDESSPESDE
;
A
#
# COMPACT_ATOMS: atom_id res chain seq x y z
N MET A 1 -11.06 -11.28 14.72
CA MET A 1 -11.99 -10.35 15.40
C MET A 1 -12.50 -9.38 14.35
N SER A 2 -13.82 -9.21 14.21
CA SER A 2 -14.38 -8.16 13.35
C SER A 2 -14.08 -6.77 13.95
N TYR A 3 -13.76 -5.79 13.13
CA TYR A 3 -13.53 -4.41 13.60
C TYR A 3 -14.84 -3.77 14.09
N HIS A 4 -14.73 -2.84 15.04
CA HIS A 4 -15.85 -2.01 15.52
C HIS A 4 -15.76 -0.61 14.89
N ASN A 5 -16.89 0.07 14.77
CA ASN A 5 -16.92 1.42 14.20
C ASN A 5 -15.92 2.35 14.89
N ILE A 6 -15.21 3.13 14.09
CA ILE A 6 -14.13 4.00 14.56
C ILE A 6 -14.70 5.37 14.90
N SER A 7 -14.71 5.69 16.20
CA SER A 7 -15.10 7.01 16.71
C SER A 7 -13.86 7.78 17.15
N ALA A 8 -13.13 8.32 16.18
CA ALA A 8 -11.92 9.11 16.42
C ALA A 8 -11.98 10.45 15.66
N SER A 9 -11.25 11.43 16.17
CA SER A 9 -11.02 12.72 15.53
C SER A 9 -9.52 12.97 15.44
N LEU A 10 -9.08 13.61 14.35
CA LEU A 10 -7.71 14.06 14.18
C LEU A 10 -7.71 15.59 14.23
N SER A 11 -7.01 16.19 15.20
CA SER A 11 -6.99 17.64 15.38
C SER A 11 -6.04 18.31 14.38
N ASP A 12 -6.26 19.59 14.09
CA ASP A 12 -5.35 20.36 13.22
C ASP A 12 -3.93 20.41 13.80
N THR A 13 -3.80 20.51 15.13
CA THR A 13 -2.51 20.46 15.83
C THR A 13 -1.80 19.12 15.60
N ASP A 14 -2.50 17.99 15.74
CA ASP A 14 -1.90 16.67 15.48
C ASP A 14 -1.47 16.53 14.01
N ILE A 15 -2.23 17.09 13.05
CA ILE A 15 -1.86 17.11 11.64
C ILE A 15 -0.56 17.89 11.40
N GLU A 16 -0.42 19.06 12.01
CA GLU A 16 0.80 19.86 11.93
C GLU A 16 2.01 19.14 12.53
N GLU A 17 1.84 18.49 13.69
CA GLU A 17 2.88 17.69 14.34
C GLU A 17 3.30 16.49 13.49
N ILE A 18 2.33 15.76 12.92
CA ILE A 18 2.59 14.63 12.00
C ILE A 18 3.36 15.11 10.76
N ASN A 19 2.93 16.21 10.14
CA ASN A 19 3.63 16.78 8.98
C ASN A 19 5.06 17.19 9.32
N THR A 20 5.27 17.78 10.50
CA THR A 20 6.61 18.14 10.99
C THR A 20 7.48 16.90 11.22
N ALA A 21 6.89 15.82 11.75
CA ALA A 21 7.60 14.55 11.93
C ALA A 21 8.00 13.93 10.57
N LEU A 22 7.13 13.97 9.56
CA LEU A 22 7.44 13.51 8.20
C LEU A 22 8.59 14.31 7.59
N GLN A 23 8.55 15.64 7.69
CA GLN A 23 9.66 16.51 7.25
C GLN A 23 10.96 16.19 8.00
N THR A 24 10.88 15.92 9.30
CA THR A 24 12.05 15.54 10.10
C THR A 24 12.66 14.22 9.58
N ILE A 25 11.84 13.24 9.21
CA ILE A 25 12.30 11.98 8.61
C ILE A 25 13.05 12.25 7.30
N GLU A 26 12.49 13.08 6.41
CA GLU A 26 13.13 13.46 5.14
C GLU A 26 14.47 14.18 5.37
N GLN A 27 14.53 15.11 6.32
CA GLN A 27 15.76 15.82 6.68
C GLN A 27 16.86 14.90 7.23
N LYS A 28 16.49 13.82 7.93
CA LYS A 28 17.44 12.81 8.43
C LYS A 28 17.90 11.84 7.35
N LEU A 29 17.21 11.82 6.21
CA LEU A 29 17.51 10.94 5.08
C LEU A 29 17.72 11.76 3.80
N PRO A 30 18.68 12.72 3.78
CA PRO A 30 18.85 13.67 2.67
C PRO A 30 19.34 13.02 1.37
N PHE A 31 19.68 11.72 1.42
CA PHE A 31 20.20 10.91 0.32
C PHE A 31 19.13 10.03 -0.34
N LEU A 32 17.86 10.10 0.09
CA LEU A 32 16.79 9.34 -0.56
C LEU A 32 16.57 9.83 -2.00
N ILE A 33 16.22 8.89 -2.87
CA ILE A 33 15.98 9.12 -4.29
C ILE A 33 14.66 8.48 -4.71
N ASN A 34 14.08 9.01 -5.79
CA ASN A 34 12.90 8.44 -6.43
C ASN A 34 13.33 7.73 -7.71
N LEU A 35 13.15 6.41 -7.74
CA LEU A 35 13.38 5.61 -8.94
C LEU A 35 12.12 5.59 -9.82
N SER A 36 12.30 5.78 -11.12
CA SER A 36 11.28 5.51 -12.13
C SER A 36 10.92 4.01 -12.15
N PRO A 37 9.73 3.64 -12.68
CA PRO A 37 9.38 2.23 -12.85
C PRO A 37 10.43 1.43 -13.63
N LYS A 38 11.07 2.05 -14.63
CA LYS A 38 12.14 1.45 -15.42
C LYS A 38 13.40 1.19 -14.58
N GLU A 39 13.88 2.18 -13.84
CA GLU A 39 15.06 2.01 -12.97
C GLU A 39 14.81 0.95 -11.89
N ARG A 40 13.61 0.94 -11.29
CA ARG A 40 13.21 -0.13 -10.35
C ARG A 40 13.24 -1.50 -11.00
N HIS A 41 12.80 -1.62 -12.26
CA HIS A 41 12.85 -2.86 -13.00
C HIS A 41 14.28 -3.30 -13.34
N ASP A 42 15.16 -2.37 -13.67
CA ASP A 42 16.50 -2.67 -14.21
C ASP A 42 17.56 -2.91 -13.11
N LEU A 43 17.42 -2.30 -11.91
CA LEU A 43 18.38 -2.45 -10.81
C LEU A 43 18.33 -3.84 -10.14
N TYR A 44 19.46 -4.30 -9.60
CA TYR A 44 19.48 -5.52 -8.78
C TYR A 44 18.66 -5.33 -7.49
N LYS A 45 17.86 -6.33 -7.15
CA LYS A 45 17.07 -6.35 -5.91
C LYS A 45 17.78 -7.19 -4.87
N MET A 46 18.00 -6.61 -3.71
CA MET A 46 18.55 -7.33 -2.56
C MET A 46 17.42 -7.98 -1.75
N GLY A 47 16.77 -9.00 -2.32
CA GLY A 47 15.89 -9.89 -1.55
C GLY A 47 16.70 -10.86 -0.66
N ASP A 48 16.03 -11.71 0.11
CA ASP A 48 16.67 -12.58 1.13
C ASP A 48 17.88 -13.38 0.62
N LYS A 49 17.76 -14.00 -0.56
CA LYS A 49 18.86 -14.77 -1.17
C LYS A 49 20.04 -13.88 -1.55
N SER A 50 19.77 -12.70 -2.09
CA SER A 50 20.79 -11.73 -2.48
C SER A 50 21.47 -11.13 -1.25
N LEU A 51 20.75 -10.91 -0.15
CA LEU A 51 21.31 -10.40 1.10
C LEU A 51 22.38 -11.37 1.64
N ALA A 52 22.07 -12.67 1.70
CA ALA A 52 23.03 -13.68 2.12
C ALA A 52 24.27 -13.72 1.21
N PHE A 53 24.07 -13.62 -0.10
CA PHE A 53 25.16 -13.56 -1.07
C PHE A 53 26.06 -12.32 -0.87
N VAL A 54 25.47 -11.14 -0.71
CA VAL A 54 26.19 -9.89 -0.48
C VAL A 54 27.01 -9.96 0.82
N ASN A 55 26.42 -10.45 1.91
CA ASN A 55 27.10 -10.63 3.18
C ASN A 55 28.32 -11.56 3.07
N ASN A 56 28.14 -12.72 2.41
CA ASN A 56 29.23 -13.67 2.19
C ASN A 56 30.32 -13.09 1.29
N SER A 57 29.93 -12.33 0.28
CA SER A 57 30.87 -11.65 -0.62
C SER A 57 31.70 -10.60 0.12
N LEU A 58 31.08 -9.82 1.01
CA LEU A 58 31.79 -8.85 1.85
C LEU A 58 32.80 -9.55 2.79
N ASN A 59 32.38 -10.63 3.45
CA ASN A 59 33.28 -11.42 4.30
C ASN A 59 34.47 -11.99 3.51
N ALA A 60 34.21 -12.50 2.30
CA ALA A 60 35.27 -13.00 1.43
C ALA A 60 36.23 -11.89 0.99
N ALA A 61 35.70 -10.71 0.64
CA ALA A 61 36.47 -9.52 0.26
C ALA A 61 37.36 -9.02 1.41
N GLN A 62 36.84 -8.99 2.63
CA GLN A 62 37.60 -8.57 3.82
C GLN A 62 38.68 -9.58 4.21
N THR A 63 38.37 -10.89 4.15
CA THR A 63 39.30 -11.97 4.54
C THR A 63 40.40 -12.19 3.52
N ASN A 64 40.12 -11.94 2.23
CA ASN A 64 41.03 -12.23 1.12
C ASN A 64 41.36 -10.98 0.30
N SER A 65 41.68 -9.87 0.95
CA SER A 65 41.85 -8.56 0.28
C SER A 65 42.81 -8.57 -0.92
N GLY A 66 43.82 -9.44 -0.93
CA GLY A 66 44.77 -9.59 -2.03
C GLY A 66 44.20 -10.13 -3.36
N ILE A 67 42.96 -10.65 -3.38
CA ILE A 67 42.30 -11.10 -4.63
C ILE A 67 41.62 -9.96 -5.37
N LEU A 68 41.40 -8.84 -4.69
CA LEU A 68 40.66 -7.70 -5.23
C LEU A 68 41.61 -6.78 -5.98
N PRO A 69 41.19 -6.22 -7.12
CA PRO A 69 41.93 -5.15 -7.78
C PRO A 69 42.17 -3.96 -6.83
N ALA A 70 43.29 -3.25 -7.01
CA ALA A 70 43.65 -2.11 -6.15
C ALA A 70 42.63 -0.94 -6.19
N ASN A 71 41.78 -0.88 -7.20
CA ASN A 71 40.72 0.12 -7.33
C ASN A 71 39.38 -0.32 -6.73
N PHE A 72 39.27 -1.52 -6.17
CA PHE A 72 38.07 -1.97 -5.49
C PHE A 72 38.00 -1.35 -4.09
N ASN A 73 36.91 -0.65 -3.79
CA ASN A 73 36.71 -0.01 -2.50
C ASN A 73 35.87 -0.91 -1.57
N THR A 74 36.55 -1.75 -0.78
CA THR A 74 35.89 -2.64 0.19
C THR A 74 35.16 -1.87 1.29
N GLU A 75 35.65 -0.68 1.67
CA GLU A 75 35.00 0.16 2.69
C GLU A 75 33.67 0.73 2.19
N GLU A 76 33.61 1.16 0.91
CA GLU A 76 32.35 1.60 0.30
C GLU A 76 31.36 0.45 0.18
N PHE A 77 31.84 -0.74 -0.20
CA PHE A 77 30.99 -1.93 -0.28
C PHE A 77 30.36 -2.27 1.08
N GLU A 78 31.15 -2.22 2.16
CA GLU A 78 30.64 -2.41 3.52
C GLU A 78 29.60 -1.32 3.89
N ARG A 79 29.89 -0.05 3.59
CA ARG A 79 28.98 1.07 3.86
C ARG A 79 27.64 0.91 3.13
N ASP A 80 27.65 0.54 1.86
CA ASP A 80 26.46 0.30 1.06
C ASP A 80 25.62 -0.84 1.62
N TYR A 81 26.27 -1.96 1.98
CA TYR A 81 25.60 -3.11 2.58
C TYR A 81 24.94 -2.74 3.91
N GLN A 82 25.66 -2.05 4.80
CA GLN A 82 25.12 -1.61 6.09
C GLN A 82 23.97 -0.62 5.91
N LEU A 83 24.08 0.34 4.97
CA LEU A 83 23.01 1.29 4.68
C LEU A 83 21.75 0.57 4.18
N ALA A 84 21.91 -0.42 3.29
CA ALA A 84 20.79 -1.20 2.77
C ALA A 84 20.06 -1.98 3.88
N LEU A 85 20.78 -2.56 4.86
CA LEU A 85 20.16 -3.21 6.02
C LEU A 85 19.37 -2.24 6.88
N ARG A 86 19.93 -1.07 7.20
CA ARG A 86 19.26 -0.04 8.02
C ARG A 86 18.02 0.52 7.34
N LEU A 87 18.10 0.81 6.03
CA LEU A 87 16.94 1.26 5.26
C LEU A 87 15.86 0.19 5.16
N SER A 88 16.23 -1.08 5.08
CA SER A 88 15.26 -2.19 5.05
C SER A 88 14.46 -2.26 6.36
N GLU A 89 15.10 -2.09 7.52
CA GLU A 89 14.40 -2.05 8.81
C GLU A 89 13.43 -0.86 8.90
N LEU A 90 13.88 0.33 8.49
CA LEU A 90 13.05 1.53 8.48
C LEU A 90 11.85 1.40 7.53
N LEU A 91 12.08 0.83 6.34
CA LEU A 91 11.04 0.60 5.35
C LEU A 91 9.92 -0.28 5.90
N ILE A 92 10.26 -1.36 6.62
CA ILE A 92 9.26 -2.25 7.24
C ILE A 92 8.37 -1.46 8.21
N ARG A 93 8.95 -0.61 9.06
CA ARG A 93 8.20 0.21 10.02
C ARG A 93 7.28 1.21 9.32
N LEU A 94 7.78 1.87 8.27
CA LEU A 94 7.00 2.82 7.48
C LEU A 94 5.84 2.13 6.76
N GLN A 95 6.07 0.94 6.19
CA GLN A 95 5.04 0.14 5.54
C GLN A 95 3.95 -0.29 6.52
N GLN A 96 4.32 -0.77 7.72
CA GLN A 96 3.35 -1.13 8.76
C GLN A 96 2.48 0.05 9.20
N LEU A 97 3.07 1.25 9.32
CA LEU A 97 2.31 2.46 9.64
C LEU A 97 1.37 2.83 8.48
N SER A 98 1.88 2.80 7.25
CA SER A 98 1.09 3.07 6.04
C SER A 98 -0.09 2.12 5.90
N GLU A 99 0.11 0.82 6.16
CA GLU A 99 -0.93 -0.20 6.11
C GLU A 99 -2.02 0.08 7.15
N LYS A 100 -1.65 0.41 8.40
CA LYS A 100 -2.62 0.80 9.44
C LYS A 100 -3.44 2.03 9.05
N VAL A 101 -2.81 3.03 8.44
CA VAL A 101 -3.50 4.23 7.97
C VAL A 101 -4.45 3.89 6.82
N ASP A 102 -4.01 3.09 5.85
CA ASP A 102 -4.83 2.66 4.71
C ASP A 102 -6.04 1.82 5.15
N ASP A 103 -5.82 0.83 6.01
CA ASP A 103 -6.88 0.00 6.59
C ASP A 103 -7.92 0.85 7.34
N THR A 104 -7.43 1.82 8.14
CA THR A 104 -8.30 2.75 8.89
C THR A 104 -9.09 3.64 7.94
N LEU A 105 -8.47 4.13 6.87
CA LEU A 105 -9.12 4.95 5.84
C LEU A 105 -10.23 4.17 5.13
N ILE A 106 -9.99 2.91 4.78
CA ILE A 106 -11.00 2.00 4.21
C ILE A 106 -12.15 1.80 5.20
N ALA A 107 -11.85 1.56 6.48
CA ALA A 107 -12.85 1.33 7.52
C ALA A 107 -13.76 2.56 7.72
N VAL A 108 -13.20 3.74 7.98
CA VAL A 108 -13.99 4.98 8.19
C VAL A 108 -14.74 5.39 6.92
N GLY A 109 -14.16 5.17 5.74
CA GLY A 109 -14.82 5.41 4.46
C GLY A 109 -16.03 4.51 4.26
N SER A 110 -15.92 3.22 4.63
CA SER A 110 -17.03 2.27 4.61
C SER A 110 -18.15 2.66 5.57
N GLU A 111 -17.81 3.12 6.78
CA GLU A 111 -18.78 3.62 7.77
C GLU A 111 -19.52 4.86 7.28
N ALA A 112 -18.80 5.84 6.72
CA ALA A 112 -19.38 7.03 6.11
C ALA A 112 -20.29 6.68 4.93
N MET A 113 -19.90 5.71 4.09
CA MET A 113 -20.70 5.24 2.96
C MET A 113 -21.99 4.56 3.43
N LYS A 114 -21.94 3.67 4.42
CA LYS A 114 -23.13 3.01 4.99
C LYS A 114 -24.12 4.04 5.56
N SER A 115 -23.60 5.04 6.27
CA SER A 115 -24.40 6.14 6.80
C SER A 115 -25.04 6.96 5.67
N SER A 116 -24.30 7.25 4.61
CA SER A 116 -24.80 7.97 3.43
C SER A 116 -25.90 7.20 2.69
N LEU A 117 -25.78 5.88 2.55
CA LEU A 117 -26.82 5.03 1.97
C LEU A 117 -28.11 5.07 2.80
N THR A 118 -27.96 5.02 4.13
CA THR A 118 -29.09 5.12 5.06
C THR A 118 -29.81 6.47 4.94
N VAL A 119 -29.04 7.57 4.85
CA VAL A 119 -29.59 8.91 4.59
C VAL A 119 -30.33 8.96 3.26
N TYR A 120 -29.76 8.38 2.19
CA TYR A 120 -30.41 8.32 0.89
C TYR A 120 -31.76 7.59 0.94
N ASP A 121 -31.84 6.44 1.63
CA ASP A 121 -33.10 5.70 1.77
C ASP A 121 -34.18 6.52 2.49
N TYR A 122 -33.81 7.24 3.56
CA TYR A 122 -34.73 8.15 4.24
C TYR A 122 -35.17 9.32 3.36
N VAL A 123 -34.24 9.98 2.66
CA VAL A 123 -34.54 11.08 1.74
C VAL A 123 -35.45 10.61 0.61
N LYS A 124 -35.18 9.44 0.03
CA LYS A 124 -35.99 8.83 -1.01
C LYS A 124 -37.41 8.53 -0.50
N MET A 125 -37.56 7.98 0.69
CA MET A 125 -38.88 7.73 1.29
C MET A 125 -39.64 9.03 1.55
N ALA A 126 -38.98 10.02 2.18
CA ALA A 126 -39.57 11.31 2.51
C ALA A 126 -39.91 12.15 1.27
N SER A 127 -39.19 11.98 0.16
CA SER A 127 -39.47 12.69 -1.11
C SER A 127 -40.87 12.43 -1.69
N LYS A 128 -41.53 11.35 -1.25
CA LYS A 128 -42.91 11.02 -1.65
C LYS A 128 -43.94 11.95 -1.01
N THR A 129 -43.66 12.45 0.20
CA THR A 129 -44.61 13.19 1.03
C THR A 129 -44.19 14.63 1.29
N THR A 130 -42.89 14.91 1.25
CA THR A 130 -42.33 16.21 1.63
C THR A 130 -41.88 17.00 0.38
N PRO A 131 -42.48 18.17 0.11
CA PRO A 131 -42.04 19.07 -0.95
C PRO A 131 -40.57 19.46 -0.81
N GLY A 132 -39.85 19.61 -1.92
CA GLY A 132 -38.43 19.97 -1.93
C GLY A 132 -37.43 18.81 -1.80
N LEU A 133 -37.83 17.64 -1.28
CA LEU A 133 -36.91 16.49 -1.15
C LEU A 133 -36.76 15.66 -2.44
N LYS A 134 -37.61 15.86 -3.45
CA LYS A 134 -37.49 15.16 -4.74
C LYS A 134 -36.20 15.50 -5.48
N SER A 135 -35.80 16.76 -5.50
CA SER A 135 -34.54 17.18 -6.13
C SER A 135 -33.33 16.61 -5.40
N VAL A 136 -33.36 16.60 -4.06
CA VAL A 136 -32.30 16.01 -3.23
C VAL A 136 -32.18 14.50 -3.47
N ALA A 137 -33.31 13.78 -3.52
CA ALA A 137 -33.32 12.36 -3.81
C ALA A 137 -32.73 12.05 -5.20
N GLU A 138 -33.08 12.82 -6.23
CA GLU A 138 -32.51 12.64 -7.58
C GLU A 138 -31.01 12.97 -7.63
N GLN A 139 -30.55 14.01 -6.92
CA GLN A 139 -29.11 14.32 -6.79
C GLN A 139 -28.33 13.16 -6.16
N LEU A 140 -28.81 12.60 -5.04
CA LEU A 140 -28.14 11.48 -4.38
C LEU A 140 -28.18 10.20 -5.25
N LYS A 141 -29.26 10.01 -6.00
CA LYS A 141 -29.45 8.87 -6.92
C LYS A 141 -28.47 8.86 -8.09
N GLU A 142 -27.85 10.00 -8.44
CA GLU A 142 -26.79 10.08 -9.46
C GLU A 142 -25.67 9.06 -9.19
N ARG A 143 -25.35 8.78 -7.91
CA ARG A 143 -24.32 7.78 -7.52
C ARG A 143 -24.56 6.40 -8.13
N PHE A 144 -25.81 6.02 -8.38
CA PHE A 144 -26.17 4.71 -8.91
C PHE A 144 -26.28 4.68 -10.44
N LYS A 145 -26.21 5.84 -11.11
CA LYS A 145 -26.20 5.89 -12.57
C LYS A 145 -24.86 5.37 -13.08
N GLY A 146 -24.89 4.22 -13.76
CA GLY A 146 -23.69 3.52 -14.23
C GLY A 146 -23.38 2.23 -13.46
N VAL A 147 -24.03 1.98 -12.32
CA VAL A 147 -24.01 0.68 -11.63
C VAL A 147 -25.02 -0.27 -12.32
N LYS A 148 -24.88 -0.47 -13.63
CA LYS A 148 -25.52 -1.60 -14.32
C LYS A 148 -24.57 -2.79 -14.20
N THR A 149 -24.90 -3.67 -13.25
CA THR A 149 -24.51 -5.07 -13.11
C THR A 149 -23.61 -5.61 -14.24
N LYS A 150 -22.31 -5.70 -14.00
CA LYS A 150 -21.47 -6.70 -14.67
C LYS A 150 -21.80 -8.04 -14.00
N GLY A 151 -22.92 -8.61 -14.41
CA GLY A 151 -23.32 -9.96 -14.05
C GLY A 151 -22.25 -10.92 -14.57
N ASN A 152 -21.79 -11.77 -13.67
CA ASN A 152 -20.76 -12.78 -13.87
C ASN A 152 -21.10 -13.70 -15.06
N GLY A 153 -20.57 -13.41 -16.23
CA GLY A 153 -20.50 -14.31 -17.38
C GLY A 153 -19.15 -15.00 -17.39
N GLY A 154 -18.93 -15.90 -16.44
CA GLY A 154 -17.74 -16.75 -16.34
C GLY A 154 -18.08 -18.16 -16.82
N SER A 155 -17.59 -18.48 -18.00
CA SER A 155 -17.69 -19.70 -18.76
C SER A 155 -16.92 -20.89 -18.16
N SER A 156 -17.43 -22.09 -18.46
CA SER A 156 -16.70 -23.35 -18.69
C SER A 156 -16.13 -24.11 -17.48
N GLN A 157 -16.83 -25.18 -17.10
CA GLN A 157 -16.16 -26.44 -16.81
C GLN A 157 -16.39 -27.37 -18.00
N ASP A 158 -15.30 -27.63 -18.72
CA ASP A 158 -15.16 -28.70 -19.69
C ASP A 158 -15.40 -30.04 -18.98
N GLU A 159 -16.54 -30.68 -19.25
CA GLU A 159 -16.65 -32.14 -19.18
C GLU A 159 -16.20 -32.71 -20.52
N SER A 160 -14.91 -33.01 -20.63
CA SER A 160 -14.45 -34.04 -21.56
C SER A 160 -13.13 -34.62 -21.08
N SER A 161 -13.15 -35.86 -20.59
CA SER A 161 -12.11 -36.81 -20.93
C SER A 161 -12.69 -38.21 -21.00
N PRO A 162 -12.27 -39.03 -21.99
CA PRO A 162 -12.93 -40.27 -22.37
C PRO A 162 -12.38 -41.47 -21.58
N GLU A 163 -13.17 -42.54 -21.59
CA GLU A 163 -12.78 -43.90 -21.23
C GLU A 163 -11.48 -44.35 -21.89
N SER A 164 -10.70 -45.15 -21.15
CA SER A 164 -9.87 -46.21 -21.72
C SER A 164 -9.63 -47.31 -20.68
N ASP A 165 -10.26 -48.46 -20.94
CA ASP A 165 -9.78 -49.85 -20.82
C ASP A 165 -8.97 -50.29 -19.58
N GLU A 166 -9.59 -51.12 -18.73
CA GLU A 166 -9.29 -52.56 -18.55
C GLU A 166 -10.33 -53.26 -17.64
#